data_AF-A0A948MP50-F1
#
_entry.id   AF-A0A948MP50-F1
#
_cell.length_a   1.000
_cell.length_b   1.000
_cell.length_c   1.000
_cell.angle_alpha   90.00
_cell.angle_beta   90.00
_cell.angle_gamma   90.00
#
_symmetry.space_group_name_H-M   'P 1'
#
loop_
_entity.id
_entity.type
_entity.pdbx_description
1 polymer ?
#
loop_
_entity_poly.entity_id
_entity_poly.type
_entity_poly.pdbx_seq_one_letter_code
_entity_poly.pdbx_strand_id
1 'polypeptide(L)'
;MTLPVFSMRQLLESGVHFGHHTRRWNPKMAPFLFGVRNGVHIIDLEQTVPMLHRALQAIRDVTAQGGRVLFVGTKRQAAEKVADAANRSGQYYVNHRWLGGML
;
A
#
# COMPACT_ATOMS: atom_id res chain seq x y z
N MET A 1 -2.93 15.60 15.14
CA MET A 1 -3.89 15.02 14.16
C MET A 1 -4.17 13.58 14.54
N THR A 2 -5.43 13.16 14.49
CA THR A 2 -5.84 11.78 14.79
C THR A 2 -5.51 10.87 13.60
N LEU A 3 -5.17 9.60 13.88
CA LEU A 3 -4.96 8.61 12.81
C LEU A 3 -6.30 8.28 12.14
N PRO A 4 -6.32 8.07 10.80
CA PRO A 4 -7.54 7.69 10.11
C PRO A 4 -8.02 6.31 10.60
N VAL A 5 -9.33 6.20 10.80
CA VAL A 5 -9.98 4.95 11.21
C VAL A 5 -10.41 4.18 9.98
N PHE A 6 -10.14 2.88 9.96
CA PHE A 6 -10.58 1.95 8.92
C PHE A 6 -11.03 0.64 9.56
N SER A 7 -11.85 -0.11 8.85
CA SER A 7 -12.34 -1.42 9.32
C SER A 7 -11.98 -2.54 8.34
N MET A 8 -11.90 -3.77 8.85
CA MET A 8 -11.72 -4.96 8.03
C MET A 8 -12.80 -5.08 6.95
N ARG A 9 -14.04 -4.70 7.28
CA ARG A 9 -15.17 -4.70 6.33
C ARG A 9 -14.92 -3.80 5.12
N GLN A 10 -14.41 -2.57 5.33
CA GLN A 10 -14.08 -1.65 4.23
C GLN A 10 -12.96 -2.21 3.34
N LEU A 11 -11.96 -2.88 3.93
CA LEU A 11 -10.89 -3.54 3.17
C LEU A 11 -11.42 -4.74 2.36
N LEU A 12 -12.37 -5.48 2.92
CA LEU A 12 -13.03 -6.58 2.22
C LEU A 12 -13.85 -6.07 1.03
N GLU A 13 -14.70 -5.06 1.25
CA GLU A 13 -15.58 -4.46 0.23
C GLU A 13 -14.79 -3.77 -0.90
N SER A 14 -13.61 -3.21 -0.59
CA SER A 14 -12.71 -2.62 -1.60
C SER A 14 -11.90 -3.65 -2.39
N GLY A 15 -11.97 -4.93 -2.03
CA GLY A 15 -11.32 -6.01 -2.78
C GLY A 15 -9.80 -6.07 -2.64
N VAL A 16 -9.20 -5.41 -1.63
CA VAL A 16 -7.73 -5.39 -1.48
C VAL A 16 -7.13 -6.75 -1.07
N HIS A 17 -7.96 -7.70 -0.66
CA HIS A 17 -7.55 -9.06 -0.31
C HIS A 17 -7.22 -9.93 -1.53
N PHE A 18 -7.56 -9.49 -2.75
CA PHE A 18 -7.22 -10.24 -3.96
C PHE A 18 -5.75 -10.03 -4.34
N GLY A 19 -4.99 -11.13 -4.31
CA GLY A 19 -3.61 -11.19 -4.79
C GLY A 19 -3.50 -11.54 -6.27
N HIS A 20 -2.33 -12.07 -6.64
CA HIS A 20 -2.06 -12.56 -7.99
C HIS A 20 -2.40 -14.04 -8.13
N HIS A 21 -2.41 -14.55 -9.37
CA HIS A 21 -2.52 -15.98 -9.64
C HIS A 21 -1.34 -16.75 -9.04
N THR A 22 -1.57 -17.99 -8.60
CA THR A 22 -0.57 -18.92 -8.03
C THR A 22 0.68 -19.17 -8.87
N ARG A 23 0.68 -18.84 -10.17
CA ARG A 23 1.85 -18.96 -11.05
C ARG A 23 2.80 -17.76 -10.95
N ARG A 24 2.35 -16.65 -10.36
CA ARG A 24 3.06 -15.36 -10.29
C ARG A 24 3.11 -14.87 -8.84
N TRP A 25 3.59 -15.71 -7.94
CA TRP A 25 3.75 -15.39 -6.52
C TRP A 25 5.20 -15.52 -6.08
N ASN A 26 5.53 -14.89 -4.96
CA ASN A 26 6.84 -15.01 -4.32
C ASN A 26 6.68 -15.88 -3.07
N PRO A 27 7.46 -16.98 -2.90
CA PRO A 27 7.39 -17.85 -1.73
C PRO A 27 7.53 -17.14 -0.39
N LYS A 28 8.27 -16.02 -0.33
CA LYS A 28 8.40 -15.19 0.88
C LYS A 28 7.09 -14.54 1.32
N MET A 29 6.08 -14.49 0.45
CA MET A 29 4.75 -14.00 0.81
C MET A 29 3.90 -15.02 1.54
N ALA A 30 4.31 -16.30 1.61
CA ALA A 30 3.52 -17.37 2.23
C ALA A 30 2.96 -17.01 3.63
N PRO A 31 3.71 -16.36 4.54
CA PRO A 31 3.18 -15.99 5.85
C PRO A 31 2.04 -14.97 5.82
N PHE A 32 1.92 -14.17 4.76
CA PHE A 32 0.92 -13.09 4.63
C PHE A 32 -0.30 -13.50 3.80
N LEU A 33 -0.36 -14.75 3.34
CA LEU A 33 -1.43 -15.28 2.51
C LEU A 33 -2.35 -16.14 3.36
N PHE A 34 -3.65 -15.84 3.32
CA PHE A 34 -4.69 -16.64 3.97
C PHE A 34 -4.92 -17.96 3.24
N GLY A 35 -4.86 -17.95 1.90
CA GLY A 35 -5.09 -19.14 1.09
C GLY A 35 -5.19 -18.86 -0.41
N VAL A 36 -5.85 -19.76 -1.13
CA VAL A 36 -6.08 -19.66 -2.58
C VAL A 36 -7.55 -19.94 -2.90
N ARG A 37 -8.14 -19.12 -3.77
CA ARG A 37 -9.49 -19.33 -4.31
C ARG A 37 -9.45 -19.19 -5.83
N ASN A 38 -9.92 -20.20 -6.56
CA ASN A 38 -9.93 -20.21 -8.03
C ASN A 38 -8.57 -19.87 -8.67
N GLY A 39 -7.48 -20.35 -8.08
CA GLY A 39 -6.12 -20.10 -8.56
C GLY A 39 -5.56 -18.70 -8.23
N VAL A 40 -6.28 -17.86 -7.48
CA VAL A 40 -5.83 -16.54 -7.01
C VAL A 40 -5.51 -16.59 -5.53
N HIS A 41 -4.36 -16.05 -5.13
CA HIS A 41 -4.00 -15.91 -3.72
C HIS A 41 -4.89 -14.89 -3.01
N ILE A 42 -5.27 -15.21 -1.78
CA ILE A 42 -6.00 -14.32 -0.89
C ILE A 42 -5.05 -13.82 0.19
N ILE A 43 -4.92 -12.50 0.30
CA ILE A 43 -4.10 -11.83 1.30
C ILE A 43 -4.86 -11.82 2.63
N ASP A 44 -4.14 -12.10 3.71
CA ASP A 44 -4.70 -12.13 5.05
C ASP A 44 -4.99 -10.71 5.58
N LEU A 45 -6.28 -10.39 5.71
CA LEU A 45 -6.71 -9.09 6.25
C LEU A 45 -6.55 -9.00 7.76
N GLU A 46 -6.53 -10.11 8.50
CA GLU A 46 -6.28 -10.10 9.95
C GLU A 46 -4.86 -9.62 10.25
N GLN A 47 -3.91 -9.92 9.35
CA GLN A 47 -2.56 -9.38 9.40
C GLN A 47 -2.48 -7.95 8.81
N THR A 48 -3.16 -7.71 7.68
CA THR A 48 -3.10 -6.41 6.99
C THR A 48 -3.61 -5.26 7.87
N VAL A 49 -4.67 -5.46 8.65
CA VAL A 49 -5.27 -4.42 9.49
C VAL A 49 -4.27 -3.85 10.53
N PRO A 50 -3.67 -4.65 11.43
CA PRO A 50 -2.70 -4.13 12.39
C PRO A 50 -1.43 -3.60 11.70
N MET A 51 -1.00 -4.19 10.58
CA MET A 51 0.17 -3.69 9.83
C MET A 51 -0.08 -2.32 9.21
N LEU A 52 -1.28 -2.09 8.63
CA LEU A 52 -1.68 -0.79 8.09
C LEU A 52 -1.73 0.27 9.19
N HIS A 53 -2.22 -0.07 10.37
CA HIS A 53 -2.24 0.84 11.51
C HIS A 53 -0.80 1.27 11.91
N ARG A 54 0.13 0.31 12.00
CA ARG A 54 1.55 0.60 12.28
C ARG A 54 2.19 1.46 11.19
N ALA A 55 1.87 1.22 9.91
CA ALA A 55 2.36 2.03 8.81
C ALA A 55 1.87 3.48 8.90
N LEU A 56 0.60 3.69 9.26
CA LEU A 56 0.04 5.03 9.47
C LEU A 56 0.70 5.75 10.65
N GLN A 57 1.01 5.03 11.73
CA GLN A 57 1.79 5.59 12.85
C GLN A 57 3.17 6.04 12.40
N ALA A 58 3.89 5.20 11.65
CA ALA A 58 5.22 5.53 11.15
C ALA A 58 5.20 6.78 10.23
N ILE A 59 4.25 6.87 9.31
CA ILE A 59 4.10 8.04 8.42
C ILE A 59 3.79 9.31 9.23
N ARG A 60 2.91 9.20 10.24
CA ARG A 60 2.61 10.31 11.15
C ARG A 60 3.87 10.78 11.85
N ASP A 61 4.67 9.87 12.39
CA ASP A 61 5.84 10.22 13.18
C ASP A 61 6.93 10.86 12.31
N VAL A 62 7.15 10.35 11.09
CA VAL A 62 8.06 10.96 10.10
C VAL A 62 7.65 12.39 9.77
N THR A 63 6.37 12.60 9.45
CA THR A 63 5.88 13.93 9.04
C THR A 63 5.79 14.90 10.21
N ALA A 64 5.51 14.43 11.43
CA ALA A 64 5.51 15.25 12.65
C ALA A 64 6.92 15.80 12.99
N GLN A 65 7.97 15.09 12.59
CA GLN A 65 9.37 15.52 12.76
C GLN A 65 9.85 16.44 11.61
N GLY A 66 8.96 16.85 10.70
CA GLY A 66 9.32 17.63 9.52
C GLY A 66 9.94 16.81 8.39
N GLY A 67 9.89 15.47 8.50
CA GLY A 67 10.37 14.55 7.47
C GLY A 67 9.52 14.59 6.20
N ARG A 68 10.10 14.09 5.10
CA ARG A 68 9.47 14.03 3.78
C ARG A 68 9.15 12.58 3.41
N VAL A 69 8.06 12.39 2.68
CA VAL A 69 7.63 11.09 2.16
C VAL A 69 7.62 11.15 0.64
N LEU A 70 8.28 10.18 0.00
CA LEU A 70 8.25 10.05 -1.45
C LEU A 70 7.22 9.01 -1.86
N PHE A 71 6.23 9.44 -2.64
CA PHE A 71 5.22 8.54 -3.20
C PHE A 71 5.69 7.99 -4.54
N VAL A 72 5.65 6.67 -4.74
CA VAL A 72 6.09 6.04 -5.98
C VAL A 72 5.01 5.13 -6.53
N GLY A 73 4.57 5.37 -7.77
CA GLY A 73 3.53 4.57 -8.41
C GLY A 73 3.53 4.72 -9.92
N THR A 74 4.19 3.79 -10.60
CA THR A 74 4.43 3.86 -12.06
C THR A 74 3.39 3.12 -12.90
N LYS A 75 2.56 2.29 -12.24
CA LYS A 75 1.50 1.51 -12.90
C LYS A 75 0.38 2.45 -13.35
N ARG A 76 -0.12 2.27 -14.58
CA ARG A 76 -1.16 3.12 -15.18
C ARG A 76 -2.38 3.34 -14.26
N GLN A 77 -2.86 2.30 -13.58
CA GLN A 77 -4.00 2.42 -12.66
C GLN A 77 -3.72 3.22 -11.38
N ALA A 78 -2.44 3.41 -11.03
CA ALA A 78 -2.00 4.07 -9.79
C ALA A 78 -1.41 5.47 -10.03
N ALA A 79 -0.90 5.75 -11.23
CA ALA A 79 -0.10 6.94 -11.54
C ALA A 79 -0.79 8.26 -11.15
N GLU A 80 -2.03 8.46 -11.58
CA GLU A 80 -2.80 9.67 -11.25
C GLU A 80 -3.11 9.74 -9.76
N LYS A 81 -3.59 8.63 -9.17
CA LYS A 81 -3.95 8.57 -7.74
C LYS A 81 -2.78 8.90 -6.82
N VAL A 82 -1.59 8.46 -7.19
CA VAL A 82 -0.36 8.73 -6.45
C VAL A 82 0.05 10.20 -6.54
N ALA A 83 0.00 10.79 -7.74
CA ALA A 83 0.29 12.20 -7.93
C ALA A 83 -0.70 13.10 -7.18
N ASP A 84 -2.00 12.82 -7.28
CA ASP A 84 -3.05 13.58 -6.61
C ASP A 84 -2.89 13.55 -5.08
N ALA A 85 -2.61 12.37 -4.51
CA ALA A 85 -2.41 12.22 -3.07
C ALA A 85 -1.16 12.96 -2.57
N ALA A 86 -0.07 12.91 -3.32
CA ALA A 86 1.17 13.62 -2.99
C ALA A 86 1.00 15.14 -3.08
N ASN A 87 0.35 15.64 -4.14
CA ASN A 87 0.04 17.06 -4.31
C ASN A 87 -0.84 17.59 -3.17
N ARG A 88 -1.91 16.86 -2.81
CA ARG A 88 -2.79 17.23 -1.70
C ARG A 88 -2.09 17.23 -0.33
N SER A 89 -1.03 16.45 -0.17
CA SER A 89 -0.27 16.36 1.08
C SER A 89 1.01 17.21 1.09
N GLY A 90 1.32 17.91 -0.01
CA GLY A 90 2.55 18.70 -0.14
C GLY A 90 3.83 17.86 -0.11
N GLN A 91 3.74 16.59 -0.53
CA GLN A 91 4.83 15.62 -0.56
C GLN A 91 5.30 15.35 -1.99
N TYR A 92 6.47 14.72 -2.14
CA TYR A 92 7.08 14.44 -3.44
C TYR A 92 6.53 13.14 -4.05
N TYR A 93 6.54 13.03 -5.38
CA TYR A 93 6.11 11.80 -6.05
C TYR A 93 6.87 11.48 -7.35
N VAL A 94 6.85 10.20 -7.72
CA VAL A 94 7.23 9.67 -9.03
C VAL A 94 6.09 8.77 -9.53
N ASN A 95 5.35 9.24 -10.54
CA ASN A 95 4.22 8.50 -11.10
C ASN A 95 4.41 8.01 -12.55
N HIS A 96 5.57 8.28 -13.15
CA HIS A 96 5.96 7.82 -14.47
C HIS A 96 7.07 6.78 -14.35
N ARG A 97 8.25 7.05 -14.91
CA ARG A 97 9.41 6.17 -14.81
C ARG A 97 10.30 6.62 -13.66
N TRP A 98 10.68 5.66 -12.81
CA TRP A 98 11.80 5.85 -11.89
C TRP A 98 13.12 5.81 -12.69
N LEU A 99 13.88 6.90 -12.68
CA LEU A 99 15.20 6.95 -13.30
C LEU A 99 16.24 6.35 -12.33
N GLY A 100 17.19 5.58 -12.85
CA GLY A 100 18.27 5.05 -12.03
C GLY A 100 19.10 6.17 -11.41
N GLY A 101 19.43 6.07 -10.12
CA GLY A 101 20.21 7.08 -9.40
C GLY A 101 19.40 8.28 -8.86
N MET A 102 18.08 8.16 -8.72
CA MET A 102 17.23 9.20 -8.11
C MET A 102 17.34 9.30 -6.57
N LEU A 103 17.89 8.28 -5.92
CA LEU A 103 18.22 8.20 -4.49
C LEU A 103 19.65 7.64 -4.36
#